data_AF-A0A2T4LNS4-F1
#
_entry.id   AF-A0A2T4LNS4-F1
#
_cell.length_a   1.000
_cell.length_b   1.000
_cell.length_c   1.000
_cell.angle_alpha   90.00
_cell.angle_beta   90.00
_cell.angle_gamma   90.00
#
_symmetry.space_group_name_H-M   'P 1'
#
loop_
_entity.id
_entity.type
_entity.pdbx_description
1 polymer ?
#
loop_
_entity_poly.entity_id
_entity_poly.type
_entity_poly.pdbx_seq_one_letter_code
_entity_poly.pdbx_strand_id
1 'polypeptide(L)' 'MRLLSILSFLCSLAITVVIIYGVIMMAGDLMGLTTFNNQLLIVGLAFVLLSGLFGKSKPRLSMLVLFIGFIIVIVN' A
#
# COMPACT_ATOMS: atom_id res chain seq x y z
N MET A 1 14.02 -21.20 1.07
CA MET A 1 12.91 -20.61 1.84
C MET A 1 13.29 -19.36 2.64
N ARG A 2 14.46 -19.30 3.31
CA ARG A 2 14.92 -18.09 4.06
C ARG A 2 15.10 -16.83 3.19
N LEU A 3 15.51 -16.99 1.93
CA LEU A 3 15.75 -15.87 1.03
C LEU A 3 14.45 -15.17 0.60
N LEU A 4 13.38 -15.94 0.33
CA LEU A 4 12.05 -15.40 0.03
C LEU A 4 11.44 -14.66 1.22
N SER A 5 11.65 -15.15 2.46
CA SER A 5 11.14 -14.47 3.65
C SER A 5 11.87 -13.15 3.91
N ILE A 6 13.19 -13.10 3.65
CA ILE A 6 13.98 -11.86 3.76
C ILE A 6 13.53 -10.85 2.69
N LEU A 7 13.33 -11.32 1.45
CA LEU A 7 12.87 -10.46 0.35
C LEU A 7 11.46 -9.91 0.60
N SER A 8 10.54 -10.74 1.10
CA SER A 8 9.19 -10.30 1.49
C SER A 8 9.24 -9.27 2.62
N PHE A 9 10.13 -9.44 3.58
CA PHE A 9 10.32 -8.49 4.67
C PHE A 9 10.83 -7.13 4.16
N LEU A 10 11.86 -7.13 3.31
CA LEU A 10 12.36 -5.92 2.66
C LEU A 10 11.29 -5.22 1.81
N CYS A 11 10.49 -5.97 1.07
CA CYS A 11 9.41 -5.42 0.25
C CYS A 11 8.31 -4.80 1.13
N SER A 12 7.90 -5.49 2.20
CA SER A 12 6.95 -4.94 3.18
C SER A 12 7.47 -3.65 3.82
N LEU A 13 8.76 -3.60 4.15
CA LEU A 13 9.40 -2.43 4.73
C LEU A 13 9.40 -1.25 3.74
N ALA A 14 9.77 -1.50 2.49
CA ALA A 14 9.77 -0.49 1.43
C ALA A 14 8.37 0.09 1.19
N ILE A 15 7.34 -0.76 1.08
CA ILE A 15 5.96 -0.30 0.89
C ILE A 15 5.49 0.55 2.09
N THR A 16 5.86 0.15 3.31
CA THR A 16 5.53 0.91 4.52
C THR A 16 6.14 2.32 4.49
N VAL A 17 7.41 2.45 4.11
CA VAL A 17 8.08 3.76 3.97
C VAL A 17 7.40 4.63 2.92
N VAL A 18 7.04 4.04 1.77
CA VAL A 18 6.33 4.75 0.69
C VAL A 18 4.97 5.26 1.16
N ILE A 19 4.23 4.46 1.94
CA ILE A 19 2.95 4.88 2.51
C ILE A 19 3.14 6.04 3.50
N ILE A 20 4.13 5.97 4.40
CA ILE A 20 4.39 7.06 5.35
C ILE A 20 4.71 8.36 4.61
N TYR A 21 5.63 8.31 3.63
CA TYR A 21 5.97 9.46 2.81
C TYR A 21 4.74 10.02 2.08
N GLY A 22 3.93 9.12 1.51
CA GLY A 22 2.71 9.48 0.83
C GLY A 22 1.69 10.19 1.74
N VAL A 23 1.49 9.71 2.95
CA VAL A 23 0.57 10.33 3.94
C VAL A 23 1.06 11.74 4.31
N ILE A 24 2.37 11.93 4.46
CA ILE A 24 2.95 13.26 4.72
C ILE A 24 2.67 14.21 3.54
N MET A 25 2.86 13.74 2.31
CA MET A 25 2.58 14.54 1.11
C MET A 25 1.08 14.87 0.96
N MET A 26 0.19 13.92 1.27
CA MET A 26 -1.26 14.16 1.32
C MET A 26 -1.64 15.22 2.37
N ALA A 27 -1.04 15.16 3.56
CA ALA A 27 -1.26 16.17 4.59
C ALA A 27 -0.73 17.55 4.15
N GLY A 28 0.43 17.59 3.46
CA GLY A 28 0.99 18.80 2.87
C GLY A 28 0.09 19.41 1.79
N ASP A 29 -0.57 18.57 1.00
CA ASP A 29 -1.55 18.99 -0.03
C ASP A 29 -2.82 19.57 0.59
N LEU A 30 -3.35 18.94 1.64
CA LEU A 30 -4.46 19.49 2.43
C LEU A 30 -4.13 20.84 3.08
N MET A 31 -2.87 21.08 3.41
CA MET A 31 -2.37 22.34 3.95
C MET A 31 -1.95 23.36 2.87
N GLY A 32 -2.05 23.01 1.59
CA GLY A 32 -1.64 23.85 0.47
C GLY A 32 -0.14 24.08 0.34
N LEU A 33 0.69 23.29 1.03
CA LEU A 33 2.15 23.39 1.03
C LEU A 33 2.81 22.66 -0.16
N THR A 34 2.16 21.61 -0.67
CA THR A 34 2.70 20.75 -1.74
C THR A 34 1.57 20.16 -2.58
N THR A 35 1.68 20.15 -3.91
CA THR A 35 0.70 19.44 -4.75
C THR A 35 1.03 17.95 -4.86
N PHE A 36 0.14 17.06 -4.43
CA PHE A 36 0.35 15.62 -4.53
C PHE A 36 -0.76 14.94 -5.35
N ASN A 37 -0.46 14.61 -6.62
CA ASN A 37 -1.43 14.03 -7.54
C ASN A 37 -1.56 12.49 -7.44
N ASN A 38 -0.65 11.81 -6.73
CA ASN A 38 -0.58 10.34 -6.67
C ASN A 38 -1.31 9.77 -5.43
N GLN A 39 -2.39 10.43 -5.01
CA GLN A 39 -3.14 10.05 -3.81
C GLN A 39 -3.71 8.63 -3.88
N LEU A 40 -4.23 8.25 -5.05
CA LEU A 40 -4.82 6.93 -5.29
C LEU A 40 -3.75 5.82 -5.22
N LEU A 41 -2.51 6.11 -5.63
CA LEU A 41 -1.38 5.17 -5.54
C LEU A 41 -1.10 4.73 -4.10
N ILE A 42 -1.11 5.68 -3.15
CA ILE A 42 -0.90 5.38 -1.72
C ILE A 42 -2.04 4.52 -1.18
N VAL A 43 -3.28 4.88 -1.51
CA VAL A 43 -4.46 4.14 -1.08
C VAL A 43 -4.43 2.70 -1.61
N GLY A 44 -4.06 2.52 -2.88
CA GLY A 44 -3.89 1.21 -3.49
C GLY A 44 -2.80 0.36 -2.81
N LEU A 45 -1.63 0.95 -2.53
CA LEU A 45 -0.54 0.28 -1.80
C LEU A 45 -0.94 -0.12 -0.38
N ALA A 46 -1.70 0.75 0.32
CA ALA A 46 -2.20 0.45 1.65
C ALA A 46 -3.17 -0.74 1.64
N PHE A 47 -4.08 -0.81 0.66
CA PHE A 47 -4.96 -1.96 0.49
C PHE A 47 -4.19 -3.25 0.19
N VAL A 48 -3.14 -3.19 -0.64
CA VAL A 48 -2.28 -4.35 -0.92
C VAL A 48 -1.60 -4.86 0.36
N LEU A 49 -1.06 -3.99 1.22
CA LEU A 49 -0.52 -4.43 2.52
C LEU A 49 -1.60 -4.99 3.46
N LEU A 50 -2.77 -4.35 3.51
CA LEU A 50 -3.89 -4.79 4.33
C LEU A 50 -4.34 -6.20 3.94
N SER A 51 -4.33 -6.52 2.65
CA SER A 51 -4.65 -7.85 2.15
C SER A 51 -3.69 -8.92 2.67
N GLY A 52 -2.40 -8.61 2.80
CA GLY A 52 -1.40 -9.52 3.36
C GLY A 52 -1.64 -9.82 4.84
N LEU A 53 -2.11 -8.83 5.61
CA LEU A 53 -2.50 -9.00 7.01
C LEU A 53 -3.76 -9.88 7.16
N PHE A 54 -4.76 -9.67 6.30
CA PHE A 54 -6.01 -10.45 6.34
C PHE A 54 -5.88 -11.86 5.74
N GLY A 55 -4.82 -12.16 4.99
CA GLY A 55 -4.60 -13.43 4.31
C GLY A 55 -4.64 -14.66 5.24
N LYS A 56 -4.22 -14.51 6.49
CA LYS A 56 -4.25 -15.59 7.49
C LYS A 56 -5.62 -15.85 8.11
N SER A 57 -6.44 -14.80 8.29
CA SER A 57 -7.71 -14.92 9.01
C SER A 57 -8.91 -15.08 8.08
N LYS A 58 -8.91 -14.40 6.92
CA LYS A 58 -10.04 -14.40 5.98
C LYS A 58 -9.53 -14.37 4.52
N PRO A 59 -9.17 -15.53 3.94
CA PRO A 59 -8.50 -15.59 2.64
C PRO A 59 -9.34 -15.01 1.48
N ARG A 60 -10.67 -15.18 1.51
CA ARG A 60 -11.57 -14.61 0.49
C ARG A 60 -11.63 -13.08 0.53
N LEU A 61 -11.65 -12.50 1.72
CA LEU A 61 -11.63 -11.04 1.92
C LEU A 61 -10.26 -10.46 1.57
N SER A 62 -9.17 -11.14 1.95
CA SER A 62 -7.82 -10.77 1.55
C SER A 62 -7.69 -10.69 0.03
N MET A 63 -8.17 -11.70 -0.69
CA MET A 63 -8.09 -11.71 -2.15
C MET A 63 -8.85 -10.55 -2.81
N LEU A 64 -10.06 -10.23 -2.31
CA LEU A 64 -10.82 -9.06 -2.77
C LEU A 64 -10.08 -7.75 -2.50
N VAL A 65 -9.55 -7.58 -1.29
CA VAL A 65 -8.82 -6.37 -0.90
C VAL A 65 -7.53 -6.20 -1.71
N LEU A 66 -6.83 -7.29 -2.01
CA LEU A 66 -5.64 -7.30 -2.87
C LEU A 66 -6.02 -6.89 -4.29
N PHE A 67 -7.10 -7.47 -4.83
CA PHE A 67 -7.58 -7.19 -6.18
C PHE A 67 -7.99 -5.72 -6.36
N ILE A 68 -8.75 -5.18 -5.40
CA ILE A 68 -9.15 -3.77 -5.39
C ILE A 68 -7.93 -2.86 -5.28
N GLY A 69 -7.02 -3.13 -4.34
CA GLY A 69 -5.78 -2.37 -4.18
C GLY A 69 -4.93 -2.36 -5.46
N PHE A 70 -4.81 -3.51 -6.12
CA PHE A 70 -4.04 -3.65 -7.35
C PHE A 70 -4.64 -2.88 -8.53
N ILE A 71 -5.98 -2.92 -8.69
CA ILE A 71 -6.67 -2.12 -9.72
C ILE A 71 -6.45 -0.62 -9.48
N ILE A 72 -6.56 -0.16 -8.23
CA ILE A 72 -6.36 1.25 -7.89
C ILE A 72 -4.94 1.71 -8.22
N VAL A 73 -3.92 0.87 -7.96
CA VAL A 73 -2.52 1.18 -8.33
C VAL A 73 -2.33 1.26 -9.84
N ILE A 74 -3.01 0.43 -10.63
CA ILE A 74 -2.89 0.42 -12.10
C ILE A 74 -3.61 1.62 -12.74
N VAL A 75 -4.74 2.04 -12.17
CA VAL A 75 -5.60 3.09 -12.73
C VAL A 75 -5.11 4.50 -12.36
N ASN A 76 -4.35 4.66 -11.28
CA ASN A 76 -3.72 5.93 -10.89
C ASN A 76 -2.60 6.33 -11.85
#